data_AF-A0A967BV42-F1
#
_entry.id   AF-A0A967BV42-F1
#
_cell.length_a   1.000
_cell.length_b   1.000
_cell.length_c   1.000
_cell.angle_alpha   90.00
_cell.angle_beta   90.00
_cell.angle_gamma   90.00
#
_symmetry.space_group_name_H-M   'P 1'
#
loop_
_entity.id
_entity.type
_entity.pdbx_description
1 polymer ?
#
loop_
_entity_poly.entity_id
_entity_poly.type
_entity_poly.pdbx_seq_one_letter_code
_entity_poly.pdbx_strand_id
1 'polypeptide(L)'
;MNVHWQYRTILFEFQKDSLLGDKYIDDEELETTLNEQGESGWELVAVTPVREGILSFFKRMQQPAGAEAKPPSEGAGNKAPAAGKQTVVTAEQLQREEKEHIRRLEQERREAMLRQEQDLIGEIKIR
;
A
#
# COMPACT_ATOMS: atom_id res chain seq x y z
N MET A 1 -20.64 -12.47 28.43
CA MET A 1 -20.93 -11.28 27.59
C MET A 1 -20.98 -11.75 26.15
N ASN A 2 -22.09 -11.54 25.44
CA ASN A 2 -22.17 -11.88 24.02
C ASN A 2 -21.52 -10.74 23.23
N VAL A 3 -20.53 -11.07 22.42
CA VAL A 3 -19.92 -10.13 21.49
C VAL A 3 -20.80 -10.09 20.25
N HIS A 4 -21.36 -8.93 19.95
CA HIS A 4 -22.13 -8.70 18.74
C HIS A 4 -21.25 -7.97 17.72
N TRP A 5 -21.18 -8.51 16.51
CA TRP A 5 -20.40 -7.94 15.42
C TRP A 5 -21.33 -7.24 14.44
N GLN A 6 -20.93 -6.03 14.04
CA GLN A 6 -21.53 -5.29 12.94
C GLN A 6 -20.64 -5.44 11.71
N TYR A 7 -21.27 -5.53 10.54
CA TYR A 7 -20.59 -5.57 9.25
C TYR A 7 -21.14 -4.46 8.36
N ARG A 8 -20.25 -3.88 7.56
CA ARG A 8 -20.58 -2.84 6.59
C ARG A 8 -19.81 -3.09 5.31
N THR A 9 -20.37 -2.67 4.18
CA THR A 9 -19.72 -2.71 2.88
C THR A 9 -19.78 -1.33 2.25
N ILE A 10 -18.73 -0.95 1.52
CA ILE A 10 -18.66 0.29 0.74
C ILE A 10 -18.15 -0.07 -0.66
N LEU A 11 -18.85 0.38 -1.70
CA LEU A 11 -18.44 0.25 -3.09
C LEU A 11 -17.83 1.58 -3.54
N PHE A 12 -16.57 1.53 -3.98
CA PHE A 12 -15.89 2.63 -4.65
C PHE A 12 -16.03 2.41 -6.14
N GLU A 13 -16.86 3.21 -6.80
CA GLU A 13 -17.16 3.03 -8.22
C GLU A 13 -16.01 3.55 -9.10
N PHE A 14 -15.82 2.91 -10.25
CA PHE A 14 -14.92 3.44 -11.25
C PHE A 14 -15.42 4.78 -11.77
N GLN A 15 -14.57 5.80 -11.64
CA GLN A 15 -14.75 7.05 -12.35
C GLN A 15 -14.39 6.86 -13.81
N LYS A 16 -15.15 7.50 -14.70
CA LYS A 16 -14.92 7.46 -16.14
C LYS A 16 -14.16 8.71 -16.53
N ASP A 17 -12.93 8.58 -17.00
CA ASP A 17 -12.29 9.70 -17.68
C ASP A 17 -12.96 9.91 -19.05
N SER A 18 -13.60 11.07 -19.24
CA SER A 18 -14.19 11.42 -20.53
C SER A 18 -13.14 11.67 -21.62
N LEU A 19 -11.86 11.81 -21.26
CA LEU A 19 -10.77 12.09 -22.18
C LEU A 19 -10.04 10.82 -22.65
N LEU A 20 -9.73 9.91 -21.73
CA LEU A 20 -8.95 8.70 -22.02
C LEU A 20 -9.80 7.43 -22.17
N GLY A 21 -11.09 7.47 -21.79
CA GLY A 21 -11.99 6.31 -21.87
C GLY A 21 -11.68 5.19 -20.87
N ASP A 22 -10.56 5.30 -20.17
CA ASP A 22 -10.15 4.39 -19.11
C ASP A 22 -10.93 4.67 -17.83
N LYS A 23 -11.21 3.58 -17.11
CA LYS A 23 -11.85 3.58 -15.81
C LYS A 23 -10.77 3.60 -14.74
N TYR A 24 -10.89 4.50 -13.77
CA TYR A 24 -9.95 4.59 -12.65
C TYR A 24 -10.71 4.69 -11.33
N ILE A 25 -10.01 4.43 -10.23
CA ILE A 25 -10.50 4.67 -8.87
C ILE A 25 -9.87 5.98 -8.40
N ASP A 26 -10.68 6.81 -7.74
CA ASP A 26 -10.18 8.00 -7.07
C ASP A 26 -9.49 7.57 -5.77
N ASP A 27 -8.15 7.55 -5.81
CA ASP A 27 -7.33 7.09 -4.69
C ASP A 27 -7.44 8.04 -3.47
N GLU A 28 -7.66 9.34 -3.70
CA GLU A 28 -7.81 10.33 -2.61
C GLU A 28 -9.16 10.13 -1.89
N GLU A 29 -10.24 9.92 -2.63
CA GLU A 29 -11.57 9.60 -2.07
C GLU A 29 -11.54 8.27 -1.31
N LEU A 30 -10.90 7.25 -1.90
CA LEU A 30 -10.73 5.94 -1.29
C LEU A 30 -9.97 6.04 0.05
N GLU A 31 -8.81 6.68 0.05
CA GLU A 31 -7.99 6.87 1.25
C GLU A 31 -8.76 7.61 2.34
N THR A 32 -9.38 8.74 1.98
CA THR A 32 -10.16 9.57 2.92
C THR A 32 -11.27 8.74 3.57
N THR A 33 -12.05 8.01 2.78
CA THR A 33 -13.15 7.19 3.28
C THR A 33 -12.67 6.07 4.19
N LEU A 34 -11.57 5.40 3.83
CA LEU A 34 -11.00 4.32 4.65
C LEU A 34 -10.51 4.84 6.01
N ASN A 35 -9.87 6.00 6.03
CA ASN A 35 -9.41 6.64 7.26
C ASN A 35 -10.59 7.03 8.16
N GLU A 36 -11.64 7.66 7.60
CA GLU A 36 -12.86 8.00 8.34
C GLU A 36 -13.56 6.76 8.93
N GLN A 37 -13.60 5.64 8.18
CA GLN A 37 -14.13 4.39 8.71
C GLN A 37 -13.27 3.87 9.88
N GLY A 38 -11.95 3.91 9.75
CA GLY A 38 -11.01 3.54 10.80
C GLY A 38 -11.18 4.36 12.07
N GLU A 39 -11.29 5.69 11.95
CA GLU A 39 -11.56 6.61 13.06
C GLU A 39 -12.91 6.33 13.73
N SER A 40 -13.91 5.91 12.95
CA SER A 40 -15.22 5.49 13.43
C SER A 40 -15.24 4.08 14.07
N GLY A 41 -14.07 3.47 14.23
CA GLY A 41 -13.86 2.16 14.85
C GLY A 41 -14.19 0.97 13.94
N TRP A 42 -14.35 1.18 12.63
CA TRP A 42 -14.52 0.10 11.67
C TRP A 42 -13.16 -0.44 11.24
N GLU A 43 -13.00 -1.77 11.31
CA GLU A 43 -11.82 -2.47 10.83
C GLU A 43 -12.06 -2.96 9.41
N LEU A 44 -11.18 -2.60 8.47
CA LEU A 44 -11.19 -3.14 7.11
C LEU A 44 -10.77 -4.62 7.13
N VAL A 45 -11.61 -5.49 6.60
CA VAL A 45 -11.42 -6.95 6.62
C VAL A 45 -10.98 -7.48 5.26
N ALA A 46 -11.57 -6.97 4.18
CA ALA A 46 -11.29 -7.43 2.83
C ALA A 46 -11.60 -6.34 1.81
N VAL A 47 -10.90 -6.40 0.69
CA VAL A 47 -11.12 -5.56 -0.48
C VAL A 47 -11.18 -6.47 -1.69
N THR A 48 -12.20 -6.32 -2.55
CA THR A 48 -12.41 -7.18 -3.70
C THR A 48 -12.78 -6.34 -4.93
N PRO A 49 -12.05 -6.47 -6.06
CA PRO A 49 -12.44 -5.81 -7.29
C PRO A 49 -13.73 -6.44 -7.84
N VAL A 50 -14.67 -5.60 -8.28
CA VAL A 50 -15.93 -5.97 -8.93
C VAL A 50 -16.04 -5.24 -10.26
N ARG A 51 -17.06 -5.56 -11.07
CA ARG A 51 -17.22 -4.96 -12.41
C ARG A 51 -17.39 -3.43 -12.35
N GLU A 52 -18.04 -2.96 -11.28
CA GLU A 52 -18.40 -1.56 -11.07
C GLU A 52 -17.26 -0.76 -10.39
N GLY A 53 -16.29 -1.42 -9.76
CA GLY A 53 -15.24 -0.75 -8.98
C GLY A 53 -14.59 -1.66 -7.93
N ILE A 54 -14.40 -1.15 -6.72
CA ILE A 54 -13.79 -1.87 -5.59
C ILE A 54 -14.78 -1.99 -4.44
N LEU A 55 -15.07 -3.21 -4.00
CA LEU A 55 -15.92 -3.49 -2.86
C LEU A 55 -15.09 -3.74 -1.60
N SER A 56 -15.30 -2.91 -0.57
CA SER A 56 -14.59 -2.97 0.71
C SER A 56 -15.50 -3.46 1.83
N PHE A 57 -15.04 -4.41 2.63
CA PHE A 57 -15.77 -5.03 3.72
C PHE A 57 -15.17 -4.64 5.06
N PHE A 58 -16.01 -4.20 5.99
CA PHE A 58 -15.63 -3.76 7.31
C PHE A 58 -16.37 -4.55 8.39
N LYS A 59 -15.74 -4.67 9.56
CA LYS A 59 -16.38 -5.18 10.77
C LYS A 59 -16.14 -4.23 11.94
N ARG A 60 -17.03 -4.24 12.92
CA ARG A 60 -16.87 -3.51 14.18
C ARG A 60 -17.53 -4.26 15.32
N MET A 61 -16.91 -4.28 16.49
CA MET A 61 -17.57 -4.77 17.70
C MET A 61 -18.65 -3.77 18.11
N GLN A 62 -19.88 -4.24 18.31
CA GLN A 62 -20.93 -3.41 18.91
C GLN A 62 -20.59 -3.23 20.39
N GLN A 63 -20.06 -2.06 20.74
CA GLN A 63 -19.86 -1.73 22.15
C GLN A 63 -21.23 -1.59 22.83
N PRO A 64 -21.41 -2.16 24.03
CA PRO A 64 -22.61 -1.90 24.82
C PRO A 64 -22.68 -0.40 25.11
N ALA A 65 -23.88 0.19 24.94
CA ALA A 65 -24.13 1.59 25.24
C ALA A 65 -23.72 1.88 26.69
N GLY A 66 -22.61 2.60 26.89
CA GLY A 66 -22.03 2.88 28.20
C GLY A 66 -20.51 2.72 28.29
N ALA A 67 -19.86 2.12 27.30
CA ALA A 67 -18.41 2.21 27.17
C ALA A 67 -18.07 3.52 26.44
N GLU A 68 -17.81 4.59 27.19
CA GLU A 68 -17.18 5.78 26.62
C GLU A 68 -15.90 5.35 25.88
N ALA A 69 -15.83 5.69 24.60
CA ALA A 69 -14.64 5.51 23.79
C ALA A 69 -13.51 6.32 24.44
N LYS A 70 -12.67 5.64 25.22
CA LYS A 70 -11.44 6.23 25.72
C LYS A 70 -10.62 6.63 24.49
N PRO A 71 -10.17 7.89 24.36
CA PRO A 71 -9.29 8.26 23.26
C PRO A 71 -8.05 7.33 23.31
N PRO A 72 -7.40 7.06 22.16
CA PRO A 72 -6.23 6.21 22.16
C PRO A 72 -5.20 6.84 23.09
N SER A 73 -4.97 6.22 24.24
CA SER A 73 -3.89 6.61 25.12
C SER A 73 -2.60 6.25 24.40
N GLU A 74 -1.84 7.27 24.03
CA GLU A 74 -0.43 7.11 23.68
C GLU A 74 0.25 6.29 24.79
N GLY A 75 0.85 5.16 24.39
CA GLY A 75 1.84 4.42 25.17
C GLY A 75 1.31 3.41 26.20
N ALA A 76 1.39 2.12 25.84
CA ALA A 76 2.30 1.15 26.47
C ALA A 76 1.75 -0.30 26.44
N GLY A 77 2.40 -1.13 25.62
CA GLY A 77 2.81 -2.47 26.01
C GLY A 77 1.84 -3.63 25.82
N ASN A 78 1.91 -4.28 24.67
CA ASN A 78 1.70 -5.73 24.59
C ASN A 78 2.94 -6.40 24.00
N LYS A 79 3.59 -7.24 24.83
CA LYS A 79 4.74 -8.08 24.49
C LYS A 79 4.31 -9.15 23.48
N ALA A 80 4.84 -9.05 22.27
CA ALA A 80 4.93 -10.15 21.30
C ALA A 80 6.36 -10.75 21.35
N PRO A 81 6.55 -12.03 20.99
CA PRO A 81 7.79 -12.76 21.21
C PRO A 81 8.94 -12.22 20.34
N ALA A 82 10.15 -12.34 20.87
CA ALA A 82 11.39 -11.88 20.25
C ALA A 82 11.64 -12.56 18.90
N ALA A 83 11.88 -11.75 17.86
CA ALA A 83 12.97 -11.83 16.89
C ALA A 83 12.55 -11.17 15.58
N GLY A 84 12.78 -9.87 15.52
CA GLY A 84 12.72 -9.09 14.29
C GLY A 84 13.15 -7.69 14.66
N LYS A 85 14.40 -7.33 14.41
CA LYS A 85 14.84 -5.94 14.52
C LYS A 85 13.96 -5.16 13.54
N GLN A 86 12.93 -4.46 14.03
CA GLN A 86 12.27 -3.43 13.24
C GLN A 86 13.31 -2.33 13.06
N THR A 87 14.04 -2.37 11.94
CA THR A 87 14.78 -1.23 11.44
C THR A 87 13.75 -0.16 11.15
N VAL A 88 13.67 0.84 12.02
CA VAL A 88 12.98 2.09 11.73
C VAL A 88 13.76 2.73 10.58
N VAL A 89 13.35 2.45 9.35
CA VAL A 89 13.95 3.03 8.15
C VAL A 89 13.42 4.45 8.04
N THR A 90 14.27 5.47 8.19
CA THR A 90 13.85 6.85 8.03
C THR A 90 13.67 7.18 6.55
N ALA A 91 12.84 8.18 6.24
CA ALA A 91 12.63 8.63 4.87
C ALA A 91 13.95 9.04 4.19
N GLU A 92 14.90 9.63 4.92
CA GLU A 92 16.20 9.99 4.35
C GLU A 92 17.07 8.76 4.06
N GLN A 93 16.90 7.69 4.83
CA GLN A 93 17.63 6.43 4.64
C GLN A 93 17.15 5.73 3.37
N LEU A 94 15.83 5.70 3.16
CA LEU A 94 15.23 5.16 1.93
C LEU A 94 15.67 5.93 0.68
N GLN A 95 15.71 7.27 0.75
CA GLN A 95 16.17 8.11 -0.36
C GLN A 95 17.65 7.89 -0.71
N ARG A 96 18.50 7.60 0.29
CA ARG A 96 19.91 7.28 0.06
C ARG A 96 20.06 5.92 -0.61
N GLU A 97 19.35 4.91 -0.10
CA GLU A 97 19.36 3.56 -0.68
C GLU A 97 18.83 3.55 -2.12
N GLU A 98 17.75 4.27 -2.39
CA GLU A 98 17.19 4.42 -3.74
C GLU A 98 18.19 5.09 -4.69
N LYS A 99 18.84 6.18 -4.25
CA LYS A 99 19.85 6.88 -5.05
C LYS A 99 21.05 5.98 -5.38
N GLU A 100 21.50 5.17 -4.43
CA GLU A 100 22.58 4.21 -4.66
C GLU A 100 22.14 3.09 -5.61
N HIS A 101 20.91 2.61 -5.46
CA HIS A 101 20.33 1.58 -6.33
C HIS A 101 20.19 2.06 -7.78
N ILE A 102 19.67 3.28 -7.99
CA ILE A 102 19.58 3.91 -9.31
C ILE A 102 20.96 4.03 -9.95
N ARG A 103 21.96 4.50 -9.19
CA ARG A 103 23.33 4.63 -9.68
C ARG A 103 23.93 3.31 -10.14
N ARG A 104 23.64 2.23 -9.40
CA ARG A 104 24.07 0.87 -9.76
C ARG A 104 23.43 0.40 -11.07
N LEU A 105 22.11 0.58 -11.21
CA LEU A 105 21.39 0.22 -12.42
C LEU A 105 21.88 0.98 -13.65
N GLU A 106 22.19 2.28 -13.51
CA GLU A 106 22.78 3.07 -14.60
C GLU A 106 24.17 2.57 -15.01
N GLN A 107 24.97 2.11 -14.05
CA GLN A 107 26.28 1.55 -14.32
C GLN A 107 26.17 0.21 -15.04
N GLU A 108 25.31 -0.69 -14.57
CA GLU A 108 25.04 -1.98 -15.22
C GLU A 108 24.53 -1.77 -16.66
N ARG A 109 23.64 -0.78 -16.87
CA ARG A 109 23.18 -0.43 -18.22
C ARG A 109 24.32 0.04 -19.12
N ARG A 110 25.25 0.86 -18.62
CA ARG A 110 26.42 1.30 -19.39
C ARG A 110 27.36 0.15 -19.73
N GLU A 111 27.62 -0.74 -18.78
CA GLU A 111 28.47 -1.90 -18.99
C GLU A 111 27.84 -2.87 -20.00
N ALA A 112 26.52 -3.08 -19.95
CA ALA A 112 25.79 -3.87 -20.93
C ALA A 112 25.86 -3.24 -22.34
N MET A 113 25.71 -1.92 -22.46
CA MET A 113 25.88 -1.22 -23.74
C MET A 113 27.32 -1.35 -24.27
N LEU A 114 28.34 -1.17 -23.42
CA LEU A 114 29.74 -1.34 -23.81
C LEU A 114 30.05 -2.77 -24.26
N ARG A 115 29.48 -3.78 -23.57
CA ARG A 115 29.63 -5.18 -23.96
C ARG A 115 28.96 -5.47 -25.30
N GLN A 116 27.75 -4.94 -25.50
CA GLN A 116 27.05 -5.05 -26.77
C GLN A 116 27.83 -4.38 -27.91
N GLU A 117 28.46 -3.24 -27.65
CA GLU A 117 29.28 -2.50 -28.61
C GLU A 117 30.61 -3.23 -28.92
N GLN A 118 31.23 -3.90 -27.93
CA GLN A 118 32.39 -4.77 -28.14
C GLN A 118 32.06 -6.05 -28.93
N ASP A 119 30.85 -6.59 -28.79
CA ASP A 119 30.33 -7.71 -29.58
C ASP A 119 30.00 -7.30 -31.04
N LEU A 120 30.12 -6.00 -31.38
CA LEU A 120 29.81 -5.39 -32.67
C LEU A 120 31.05 -4.69 -33.30
N ILE A 121 32.17 -5.40 -33.46
CA ILE A 121 33.27 -4.90 -34.30
C ILE A 121 33.02 -5.31 -35.76
N GLY A 122 32.35 -4.43 -36.52
CA GLY A 122 32.16 -4.55 -37.97
C GLY A 122 31.39 -5.79 -38.43
N GLU A 123 30.06 -5.74 -38.44
CA GLU A 123 29.09 -6.75 -38.96
C GLU A 123 29.30 -8.24 -38.61
N ILE A 124 30.35 -8.63 -37.88
CA ILE A 124 30.72 -10.01 -37.62
C ILE A 124 30.62 -10.27 -36.10
N LYS A 125 29.72 -11.20 -35.73
CA LYS A 125 29.57 -11.69 -34.36
C LYS A 125 30.71 -12.65 -34.02
N ILE A 126 31.46 -12.38 -32.96
CA ILE A 126 32.45 -13.33 -32.40
C ILE A 126 31.79 -14.02 -31.19
N ARG A 127 31.69 -15.36 -31.23
CA ARG A 127 31.26 -16.21 -30.11
C ARG A 127 32.47 -16.86 -29.46
#